data_AF-A0A8T9Q612-F1
#
_entry.id   AF-A0A8T9Q612-F1
#
_cell.length_a   1.000
_cell.length_b   1.000
_cell.length_c   1.000
_cell.angle_alpha   90.00
_cell.angle_beta   90.00
_cell.angle_gamma   90.00
#
_symmetry.space_group_name_H-M   'P 1'
#
loop_
_entity.id
_entity.type
_entity.pdbx_description
1 polymer ?
#
loop_
_entity_poly.entity_id
_entity_poly.type
_entity_poly.pdbx_seq_one_letter_code
_entity_poly.pdbx_strand_id
1 'polypeptide(L)' 'MAYPPAGRNSASGSLYLLAGVLLLVALAVRSPDLYRAWQAGTLTTERTVLTLVFLVGALFMLRMGWRLRRNNRQNDVID' A
#
# COMPACT_ATOMS: atom_id res chain seq x y z
N MET A 1 -20.51 -17.16 26.29
CA MET A 1 -20.41 -16.53 24.95
C MET A 1 -18.93 -16.43 24.64
N ALA A 2 -18.46 -17.14 23.61
CA ALA A 2 -17.04 -17.11 23.23
C ALA A 2 -16.76 -15.79 22.51
N TYR A 3 -15.97 -14.91 23.13
CA TYR A 3 -15.51 -13.69 22.48
C TYR A 3 -14.56 -14.07 21.34
N PRO A 4 -14.79 -13.60 20.10
CA PRO A 4 -13.83 -13.83 19.03
C PRO A 4 -12.49 -13.18 19.43
N PRO A 5 -11.36 -13.86 19.21
CA PRO A 5 -10.06 -13.36 19.64
C PRO A 5 -9.77 -12.02 18.97
N ALA A 6 -9.69 -10.95 19.79
CA ALA A 6 -9.46 -9.57 19.37
C ALA A 6 -8.15 -9.36 18.59
N GLY A 7 -7.25 -10.36 18.56
CA GLY A 7 -5.95 -10.28 17.87
C GLY A 7 -5.97 -10.40 16.35
N ARG A 8 -7.06 -10.88 15.72
CA ARG A 8 -7.05 -11.20 14.27
C ARG A 8 -7.20 -9.98 13.36
N ASN A 9 -7.86 -8.91 13.82
CA ASN A 9 -8.05 -7.68 13.04
C ASN A 9 -6.78 -6.81 12.94
N SER A 10 -5.91 -6.84 13.96
CA SER A 10 -4.65 -6.06 13.97
C SER A 10 -3.63 -6.59 12.95
N ALA A 11 -3.58 -7.90 12.74
CA ALA A 11 -2.70 -8.52 11.75
C ALA A 11 -3.07 -8.17 10.30
N SER A 12 -4.36 -8.00 10.01
CA SER A 12 -4.80 -7.60 8.67
C SER A 12 -4.34 -6.17 8.32
N GLY A 13 -4.41 -5.24 9.27
CA GLY A 13 -3.98 -3.85 9.05
C GLY A 13 -2.48 -3.68 8.76
N SER A 14 -1.63 -4.48 9.41
CA SER A 14 -0.18 -4.48 9.16
C SER A 14 0.17 -5.12 7.82
N LEU A 15 -0.56 -6.16 7.40
CA LEU A 15 -0.38 -6.78 6.08
C LEU A 15 -0.69 -5.81 4.93
N TYR A 16 -1.77 -5.02 5.04
CA TYR A 16 -2.08 -3.98 4.03
C TYR A 16 -1.04 -2.87 3.99
N LEU A 17 -0.50 -2.47 5.15
CA LEU A 17 0.61 -1.51 5.22
C LEU A 17 1.89 -2.07 4.58
N LEU A 18 2.27 -3.30 4.90
CA LEU A 18 3.41 -3.98 4.30
C LEU A 18 3.24 -4.14 2.80
N ALA A 19 2.07 -4.55 2.33
CA ALA A 19 1.76 -4.67 0.90
C ALA A 19 1.89 -3.32 0.19
N GLY A 20 1.34 -2.24 0.75
CA GLY A 20 1.47 -0.89 0.18
C GLY A 20 2.92 -0.39 0.14
N VAL A 21 3.70 -0.66 1.20
CA VAL A 21 5.13 -0.30 1.26
C VAL A 21 5.95 -1.11 0.24
N LEU A 22 5.74 -2.42 0.16
CA LEU A 22 6.41 -3.28 -0.82
C LEU A 22 6.09 -2.84 -2.25
N LEU A 23 4.84 -2.45 -2.51
CA LEU A 23 4.44 -1.95 -3.83
C LEU A 23 5.08 -0.59 -4.15
N LEU A 24 5.22 0.30 -3.17
CA LEU A 24 5.97 1.56 -3.32
C LEU A 24 7.45 1.32 -3.58
N VAL A 25 8.08 0.38 -2.87
CA VAL A 25 9.48 0.00 -3.09
C VAL A 25 9.66 -0.57 -4.49
N ALA A 26 8.77 -1.46 -4.94
CA ALA A 26 8.79 -1.98 -6.30
C ALA A 26 8.64 -0.87 -7.35
N LEU A 27 7.78 0.13 -7.11
CA LEU A 27 7.66 1.30 -7.98
C LEU A 27 8.92 2.16 -7.99
N ALA A 28 9.54 2.37 -6.83
CA ALA A 28 10.77 3.13 -6.70
C ALA A 28 11.92 2.45 -7.44
N VAL A 29 12.05 1.13 -7.34
CA VAL A 29 13.02 0.33 -8.10
C VAL A 29 12.73 0.39 -9.61
N ARG A 30 11.46 0.50 -10.02
CA ARG A 30 11.06 0.61 -11.44
C ARG A 30 11.22 2.03 -12.01
N SER A 31 11.30 3.05 -11.17
CA SER A 31 11.42 4.46 -11.58
C SER A 31 12.63 4.78 -12.48
N PRO A 32 13.84 4.20 -12.30
CA PRO A 32 14.98 4.47 -13.17
C PRO A 32 14.77 3.92 -14.58
N ASP A 33 14.05 2.81 -14.71
CA ASP A 33 13.71 2.19 -15.99
C ASP A 33 12.72 3.08 -16.78
N LEU A 34 11.73 3.65 -16.09
CA LEU A 34 10.83 4.65 -16.68
C LEU A 34 11.59 5.90 -17.13
N TYR A 35 12.56 6.35 -16.33
CA TYR A 35 13.41 7.49 -16.68
C TYR A 35 14.27 7.21 -17.92
N ARG A 36 14.87 6.02 -18.01
CA ARG A 36 15.61 5.58 -19.20
C ARG A 36 14.71 5.47 -20.43
N ALA A 37 13.51 4.92 -20.29
CA ALA A 37 12.54 4.83 -21.38
C ALA A 37 12.07 6.22 -21.86
N TRP A 38 11.92 7.17 -20.93
CA TRP A 38 11.64 8.57 -21.25
C TRP A 38 12.80 9.21 -22.03
N GLN A 39 14.05 9.01 -21.58
CA GLN A 39 15.23 9.51 -22.31
C GLN A 39 15.39 8.89 -23.70
N ALA A 40 15.03 7.61 -23.86
CA ALA A 40 15.08 6.91 -25.14
C ALA A 40 13.89 7.23 -26.07
N GLY A 41 12.89 8.01 -25.62
CA GLY A 41 11.67 8.30 -26.38
C GLY A 41 10.77 7.08 -26.60
N THR A 42 11.01 5.97 -25.89
CA THR A 42 10.26 4.71 -26.00
C THR A 42 9.19 4.58 -24.92
N LEU A 43 8.95 5.65 -24.16
CA LEU A 43 7.94 5.68 -23.10
C LEU A 43 6.54 5.62 -23.70
N THR A 44 5.89 4.46 -23.62
CA THR A 44 4.51 4.29 -24.04
C THR A 44 3.54 4.85 -23.00
N THR A 45 2.46 5.50 -23.45
CA THR A 45 1.40 6.04 -22.58
C THR A 45 0.81 4.95 -21.68
N GLU A 46 0.66 3.73 -22.19
CA GLU A 46 0.16 2.56 -21.45
C GLU A 46 1.03 2.24 -20.21
N ARG A 47 2.36 2.26 -20.35
CA ARG A 47 3.29 2.01 -19.23
C ARG A 47 3.17 3.10 -18.16
N THR A 48 2.98 4.35 -18.57
CA THR A 48 2.82 5.48 -17.65
C THR A 48 1.50 5.37 -16.88
N VAL A 49 0.39 5.08 -17.57
CA VAL A 49 -0.94 4.92 -16.95
C VAL A 49 -0.95 3.74 -15.97
N LEU A 50 -0.38 2.59 -16.34
CA LEU A 50 -0.27 1.43 -15.45
C LEU A 50 0.51 1.77 -14.17
N THR A 51 1.64 2.46 -14.30
CA THR A 51 2.45 2.85 -13.14
C THR A 51 1.68 3.80 -12.21
N LEU A 52 0.90 4.73 -12.78
CA LEU A 52 0.01 5.62 -12.03
C LEU A 52 -1.07 4.85 -11.25
N VAL A 53 -1.71 3.87 -11.88
CA VAL A 53 -2.71 3.00 -11.22
C VAL A 53 -2.08 2.25 -10.04
N PHE A 54 -0.89 1.67 -10.23
CA PHE A 54 -0.18 1.01 -9.14
C PHE A 54 0.20 1.97 -8.00
N LEU A 55 0.64 3.19 -8.33
CA LEU A 55 0.95 4.21 -7.32
C LEU A 55 -0.28 4.58 -6.49
N VAL A 56 -1.42 4.84 -7.15
CA VAL A 56 -2.69 5.15 -6.47
C VAL A 56 -3.14 3.98 -5.60
N GLY A 57 -3.05 2.74 -6.11
CA GLY A 57 -3.33 1.53 -5.34
C GLY A 57 -2.45 1.39 -4.10
N ALA A 58 -1.14 1.65 -4.23
CA ALA A 58 -0.19 1.60 -3.11
C ALA A 58 -0.55 2.61 -2.01
N LEU A 59 -0.83 3.86 -2.41
CA LEU A 59 -1.23 4.93 -1.50
C LEU A 59 -2.58 4.62 -0.81
N PHE A 60 -3.52 4.04 -1.53
CA PHE A 60 -4.81 3.62 -0.98
C PHE A 60 -4.64 2.52 0.08
N MET A 61 -3.84 1.49 -0.21
CA MET A 61 -3.52 0.41 0.75
C MET A 61 -2.81 0.96 1.98
N LEU A 62 -1.86 1.88 1.81
CA LEU A 62 -1.14 2.51 2.91
C LEU A 62 -2.08 3.36 3.79
N ARG A 63 -2.99 4.11 3.17
CA ARG A 63 -4.02 4.89 3.88
C ARG A 63 -5.02 4.01 4.61
N MET A 64 -5.47 2.91 3.99
CA MET A 64 -6.43 1.98 4.57
C MET A 64 -5.83 1.21 5.76
N GLY A 65 -4.60 0.70 5.62
CA GLY A 65 -3.87 0.06 6.71
C GLY A 65 -3.57 1.02 7.86
N TRP A 66 -3.26 2.29 7.57
CA TRP A 66 -3.10 3.32 8.60
C TRP A 66 -4.41 3.61 9.34
N ARG A 67 -5.55 3.69 8.63
CA ARG A 67 -6.87 3.91 9.23
C ARG A 67 -7.26 2.73 10.13
N LEU A 68 -7.05 1.49 9.68
CA LEU A 68 -7.30 0.28 10.47
C LEU A 68 -6.47 0.27 11.77
N ARG A 69 -5.18 0.64 11.68
CA ARG A 69 -4.29 0.72 12.85
C ARG A 69 -4.74 1.75 13.88
N ARG A 70 -5.29 2.90 13.44
CA ARG A 70 -5.82 3.92 14.37
C ARG A 70 -7.10 3.45 15.06
N ASN A 71 -8.02 2.81 14.34
CA ASN A 71 -9.27 2.32 14.92
C ASN A 71 -9.04 1.20 15.94
N ASN A 72 -8.10 0.27 15.70
CA ASN A 72 -7.79 -0.77 16.70
C ASN A 72 -7.19 -0.18 17.98
N ARG A 73 -6.32 0.83 17.88
CA ARG A 73 -5.72 1.48 19.05
C ARG A 73 -6.76 2.20 19.93
N GLN A 74 -7.92 2.53 19.39
CA GLN A 74 -9.00 3.20 20.11
C GLN A 74 -9.88 2.20 20.88
N ASN A 75 -10.00 0.96 20.40
CA ASN A 75 -10.70 -0.11 21.11
C ASN A 75 -9.88 -0.67 22.29
N ASP A 76 -8.55 -0.73 22.17
CA ASP A 76 -7.66 -1.19 23.26
C ASP A 76 -7.59 -0.22 24.46
N VAL A 77 -8.10 1.01 24.35
CA VAL A 77 -8.06 2.04 25.43
C VAL A 77 -9.38 2.09 26.22
N ILE A 78 -10.43 1.42 25.75
CA ILE A 78 -11.77 1.45 26.38
C ILE A 78 -12.01 0.24 27.30
N ASP A 79 -11.08 -0.74 27.33
CA ASP A 79 -11.09 -1.86 28.29
C ASP A 79 -10.28 -1.54 29.56
#